data_AF-A0A150SND9-F1
#
_entry.id   AF-A0A150SND9-F1
#
_cell.length_a   1.000
_cell.length_b   1.000
_cell.length_c   1.000
_cell.angle_alpha   90.00
_cell.angle_beta   90.00
_cell.angle_gamma   90.00
#
_symmetry.space_group_name_H-M   'P 1'
#
loop_
_entity.id
_entity.type
_entity.pdbx_description
1 polymer ?
#
loop_
_entity_poly.entity_id
_entity_poly.type
_entity_poly.pdbx_seq_one_letter_code
_entity_poly.pdbx_strand_id
1 'polypeptide(L)'
;MGAPARTMSRPGAPARAGRKLPWLVPAVVTGGLIPLAVLGLRARAGALGANAVAEALNQLGLLALVLLVASLAATPLKIVSGWTFPLRIRKALGLLAFFYACAHFLTYALVDQGLDVRAIIEDITERPFILAGFVALLLLVPLAATSTARMLKRLGAARWKRLHRLAYVAAVLGVAHF
;
A
#
# COMPACT_ATOMS: atom_id res chain seq x y z
N MET A 1 40.86 48.64 29.92
CA MET A 1 40.26 48.66 28.57
C MET A 1 40.67 47.37 27.85
N GLY A 2 39.82 46.34 27.86
CA GLY A 2 40.05 45.08 27.14
C GLY A 2 39.01 44.94 26.05
N ALA A 3 39.43 44.89 24.78
CA ALA A 3 38.53 44.70 23.65
C ALA A 3 38.05 43.24 23.57
N PRO A 4 36.75 42.97 23.32
CA PRO A 4 36.26 41.60 23.18
C PRO A 4 36.64 41.04 21.81
N ALA A 5 37.25 39.84 21.81
CA ALA A 5 37.57 39.08 20.62
C ALA A 5 36.28 38.67 19.90
N ARG A 6 36.10 39.15 18.66
CA ARG A 6 35.03 38.71 17.75
C ARG A 6 35.24 37.25 17.39
N THR A 7 34.39 36.38 17.91
CA THR A 7 34.22 35.01 17.44
C THR A 7 33.69 35.04 16.00
N MET A 8 34.55 34.74 15.02
CA MET A 8 34.14 34.52 13.64
C MET A 8 33.29 33.24 13.58
N SER A 9 31.99 33.38 13.35
CA SER A 9 31.10 32.28 13.03
C SER A 9 31.45 31.72 11.65
N ARG A 10 31.82 30.43 11.58
CA ARG A 10 32.05 29.72 10.32
C ARG A 10 30.73 29.67 9.52
N PRO A 11 30.73 29.93 8.21
CA PRO A 11 29.54 29.75 7.39
C PRO A 11 29.16 28.26 7.39
N GLY A 12 27.94 27.96 7.85
CA GLY A 12 27.39 26.61 7.87
C GLY A 12 27.37 26.03 6.46
N ALA A 13 27.92 24.81 6.29
CA ALA A 13 27.90 24.11 5.01
C ALA A 13 26.47 24.05 4.45
N PRO A 14 26.27 24.29 3.14
CA PRO A 14 24.93 24.26 2.57
C PRO A 14 24.31 22.87 2.75
N ALA A 15 23.15 22.82 3.40
CA ALA A 15 22.36 21.61 3.53
C ALA A 15 22.16 21.01 2.13
N ARG A 16 22.68 19.81 1.88
CA ARG A 16 22.57 19.14 0.57
C ARG A 16 21.09 18.99 0.24
N ALA A 17 20.57 19.84 -0.66
CA ALA A 17 19.24 19.72 -1.20
C ALA A 17 19.09 18.33 -1.82
N GLY A 18 18.22 17.49 -1.24
CA GLY A 18 18.05 16.11 -1.67
C GLY A 18 17.67 16.04 -3.15
N ARG A 19 18.41 15.22 -3.93
CA ARG A 19 18.16 15.03 -5.37
C ARG A 19 16.69 14.65 -5.62
N LYS A 20 15.99 15.44 -6.45
CA LYS A 20 14.64 15.12 -6.93
C LYS A 20 14.74 13.95 -7.90
N LEU A 21 13.99 12.87 -7.65
CA LEU A 21 13.97 11.66 -8.47
C LEU A 21 12.57 11.49 -9.09
N PRO A 22 12.25 12.21 -10.18
CA PRO A 22 10.89 12.24 -10.74
C PRO A 22 10.45 10.88 -11.31
N TRP A 23 11.39 10.06 -11.78
CA TRP A 23 11.15 8.74 -12.34
C TRP A 23 10.81 7.67 -11.30
N LEU A 24 11.09 7.93 -10.01
CA LEU A 24 11.03 6.91 -8.97
C LEU A 24 9.62 6.36 -8.75
N VAL A 25 8.63 7.25 -8.60
CA VAL A 25 7.25 6.83 -8.39
C VAL A 25 6.69 6.12 -9.63
N PRO A 26 6.85 6.64 -10.87
CA PRO A 26 6.48 5.91 -12.07
C PRO A 26 7.13 4.53 -12.17
N ALA A 27 8.41 4.40 -11.86
CA ALA A 27 9.12 3.11 -11.88
C ALA A 27 8.54 2.11 -10.87
N VAL A 28 8.21 2.55 -9.65
CA VAL A 28 7.57 1.68 -8.65
C VAL A 28 6.16 1.28 -9.08
N VAL A 29 5.38 2.19 -9.64
CA VAL A 29 4.02 1.87 -10.12
C VAL A 29 4.08 0.89 -11.27
N THR A 30 4.90 1.16 -12.29
CA THR A 30 5.05 0.28 -13.46
C THR A 30 5.61 -1.09 -13.06
N GLY A 31 6.67 -1.13 -12.27
CA GLY A 31 7.22 -2.37 -11.72
C GLY A 31 6.21 -3.13 -10.86
N GLY A 32 5.41 -2.41 -10.07
CA GLY A 32 4.34 -2.97 -9.26
C GLY A 32 3.19 -3.57 -10.08
N LEU A 33 3.02 -3.21 -11.35
CA LEU A 33 2.00 -3.80 -12.25
C LEU A 33 2.51 -5.03 -13.02
N ILE A 34 3.83 -5.28 -13.04
CA ILE A 34 4.42 -6.43 -13.74
C ILE A 34 3.83 -7.76 -13.26
N PRO A 35 3.68 -8.03 -11.94
CA PRO A 35 3.12 -9.31 -11.48
C PRO A 35 1.71 -9.57 -12.01
N LEU A 36 0.86 -8.54 -12.09
CA LEU A 36 -0.48 -8.68 -12.67
C LEU A 36 -0.42 -9.04 -14.16
N ALA A 37 0.49 -8.42 -14.93
CA ALA A 37 0.67 -8.75 -16.33
C ALA A 37 1.17 -10.21 -16.52
N VAL A 38 2.13 -10.63 -15.69
CA VAL A 38 2.64 -12.01 -15.67
C VAL A 38 1.53 -13.01 -15.32
N LEU A 39 0.71 -12.71 -14.30
CA LEU A 39 -0.44 -13.53 -13.93
C LEU A 39 -1.43 -13.69 -15.08
N GLY A 40 -1.74 -12.59 -15.79
CA GLY A 40 -2.61 -12.62 -16.97
C GLY A 40 -2.04 -13.43 -18.13
N LEU A 41 -0.73 -13.33 -18.39
CA LEU A 41 -0.06 -14.15 -19.41
C LEU A 41 -0.07 -15.64 -19.04
N ARG A 42 0.19 -15.97 -17.77
CA ARG A 42 0.11 -17.34 -17.27
C ARG A 42 -1.31 -17.90 -17.36
N ALA A 43 -2.33 -17.09 -17.04
CA ALA A 43 -3.73 -17.48 -17.18
C ALA A 43 -4.06 -17.84 -18.63
N ARG A 44 -3.66 -16.98 -19.59
CA ARG A 44 -3.87 -17.22 -21.03
C ARG A 44 -3.14 -18.44 -21.55
N ALA A 45 -1.97 -18.75 -21.00
CA ALA A 45 -1.19 -19.92 -21.36
C ALA A 45 -1.65 -21.22 -20.66
N GLY A 46 -2.69 -21.17 -19.82
CA GLY A 46 -3.11 -22.33 -19.01
C GLY A 46 -2.09 -22.74 -17.94
N ALA A 47 -1.17 -21.85 -17.57
CA ALA A 47 -0.03 -22.12 -16.70
C ALA A 47 -0.27 -21.74 -15.22
N LEU A 48 -1.53 -21.72 -14.79
CA LEU A 48 -1.93 -21.48 -13.39
C LEU A 48 -2.20 -22.77 -12.60
N GLY A 49 -2.03 -23.94 -13.22
CA GLY A 49 -2.23 -25.23 -12.57
C GLY A 49 -3.70 -25.65 -12.52
N ALA A 50 -4.01 -26.61 -11.64
CA ALA A 50 -5.31 -27.28 -11.60
C ALA A 50 -6.46 -26.38 -11.14
N ASN A 51 -6.21 -25.47 -10.20
CA ASN A 51 -7.20 -24.47 -9.76
C ASN A 51 -6.69 -23.06 -10.04
N ALA A 52 -6.90 -22.61 -11.27
CA ALA A 52 -6.41 -21.33 -11.76
C ALA A 52 -6.97 -20.13 -10.98
N VAL A 53 -8.22 -20.21 -10.54
CA VAL A 53 -8.89 -19.12 -9.79
C VAL A 53 -8.28 -18.99 -8.40
N ALA A 54 -8.09 -20.10 -7.68
CA ALA A 54 -7.45 -20.09 -6.37
C ALA A 54 -6.02 -19.55 -6.43
N GLU A 55 -5.24 -19.94 -7.44
CA GLU A 55 -3.88 -19.42 -7.64
C GLU A 55 -3.87 -17.91 -7.90
N ALA A 56 -4.80 -17.41 -8.72
CA ALA A 56 -4.94 -15.98 -8.97
C ALA A 56 -5.33 -15.22 -7.69
N LEU A 57 -6.29 -15.73 -6.92
CA LEU A 57 -6.71 -15.14 -5.65
C LEU A 57 -5.55 -15.06 -4.65
N ASN A 58 -4.79 -16.15 -4.50
CA ASN A 58 -3.63 -16.21 -3.60
C ASN A 58 -2.54 -15.22 -4.01
N GLN A 59 -2.19 -15.14 -5.30
CA GLN A 59 -1.17 -14.20 -5.76
C GLN A 59 -1.59 -12.74 -5.59
N LEU A 60 -2.84 -12.40 -5.94
CA LEU A 60 -3.35 -11.03 -5.81
C LEU A 60 -3.44 -10.61 -4.34
N GLY A 61 -3.90 -11.52 -3.47
CA GLY A 61 -3.94 -11.30 -2.02
C GLY A 61 -2.54 -11.10 -1.44
N LEU A 62 -1.58 -11.95 -1.84
CA LEU A 62 -0.19 -11.86 -1.36
C LEU A 62 0.45 -10.53 -1.77
N LEU A 63 0.27 -10.12 -3.02
CA LEU A 63 0.78 -8.84 -3.51
C LEU A 63 0.16 -7.66 -2.75
N ALA A 64 -1.16 -7.68 -2.50
CA ALA A 64 -1.83 -6.66 -1.71
C ALA A 64 -1.21 -6.56 -0.30
N LEU A 65 -1.04 -7.69 0.39
CA LEU A 65 -0.50 -7.73 1.75
C LEU A 65 0.97 -7.29 1.80
N VAL A 66 1.82 -7.84 0.92
CA VAL A 66 3.26 -7.50 0.87
C VAL A 66 3.46 -6.02 0.60
N LEU A 67 2.71 -5.42 -0.34
CA LEU A 67 2.80 -4.00 -0.65
C LEU A 67 2.29 -3.12 0.50
N LEU A 68 1.23 -3.54 1.19
CA LEU A 68 0.72 -2.84 2.37
C LEU A 68 1.77 -2.83 3.48
N VAL A 69 2.33 -3.99 3.81
CA VAL A 69 3.39 -4.14 4.82
C VAL A 69 4.64 -3.34 4.42
N ALA A 70 5.06 -3.39 3.16
CA ALA A 70 6.18 -2.59 2.66
C ALA A 70 5.92 -1.08 2.83
N SER A 71 4.69 -0.62 2.63
CA SER A 71 4.32 0.77 2.87
C SER A 71 4.43 1.16 4.37
N LEU A 72 4.03 0.27 5.28
CA LEU A 72 4.11 0.51 6.72
C LEU A 72 5.57 0.48 7.21
N ALA A 73 6.39 -0.41 6.66
CA ALA A 73 7.81 -0.56 6.97
C ALA A 73 8.67 0.67 6.61
N ALA A 74 8.20 1.55 5.71
CA ALA A 74 8.95 2.73 5.28
C ALA A 74 9.34 3.68 6.44
N THR A 75 8.50 3.77 7.49
CA THR A 75 8.77 4.61 8.66
C THR A 75 9.77 3.99 9.64
N PRO A 76 9.58 2.75 10.15
CA PRO A 76 10.58 2.12 11.02
C PRO A 76 11.93 1.97 10.34
N LEU A 77 11.96 1.68 9.04
CA LEU A 77 13.21 1.59 8.28
C LEU A 77 13.99 2.91 8.31
N LYS A 78 13.30 4.04 8.17
CA LYS A 78 13.90 5.38 8.30
C LYS A 78 14.38 5.68 9.72
N ILE A 79 13.67 5.18 10.75
CA ILE A 79 14.04 5.37 12.16
C ILE A 79 15.30 4.57 12.52
N VAL A 80 15.36 3.29 12.13
CA VAL A 80 16.44 2.37 12.54
C VAL A 80 17.70 2.55 11.70
N SER A 81 17.57 2.77 10.38
CA SER A 81 18.72 2.83 9.46
C SER A 81 19.06 4.23 8.95
N GLY A 82 18.21 5.24 9.21
CA GLY A 82 18.32 6.57 8.59
C GLY A 82 17.93 6.60 7.10
N TRP A 83 17.55 5.47 6.50
CA TRP A 83 17.26 5.39 5.07
C TRP A 83 15.95 6.11 4.71
N THR A 84 16.05 7.24 4.02
CA THR A 84 14.89 8.10 3.69
C THR A 84 14.20 7.76 2.38
N PHE A 85 14.79 6.92 1.53
CA PHE A 85 14.25 6.56 0.23
C PHE A 85 12.88 5.85 0.30
N PRO A 86 12.63 4.88 1.21
CA PRO A 86 11.34 4.20 1.32
C PRO A 86 10.16 5.17 1.58
N LEU A 87 10.40 6.25 2.33
CA LEU A 87 9.38 7.27 2.58
C LEU A 87 8.89 7.97 1.31
N ARG A 88 9.75 8.08 0.28
CA ARG A 88 9.41 8.72 -1.01
C ARG A 88 8.39 7.90 -1.81
N ILE A 89 8.40 6.57 -1.63
CA ILE A 89 7.55 5.64 -2.39
C ILE A 89 6.42 5.05 -1.55
N ARG A 90 6.40 5.30 -0.24
CA ARG A 90 5.37 4.81 0.70
C ARG A 90 3.93 4.96 0.17
N LYS A 91 3.60 6.13 -0.37
CA LYS A 91 2.26 6.38 -0.93
C LYS A 91 1.97 5.46 -2.13
N ALA A 92 2.92 5.30 -3.03
CA ALA A 92 2.76 4.47 -4.23
C ALA A 92 2.55 3.00 -3.83
N LEU A 93 3.32 2.51 -2.85
CA LEU A 93 3.16 1.15 -2.30
C LEU A 93 1.76 0.94 -1.71
N GLY A 94 1.27 1.88 -0.88
CA GLY A 94 -0.07 1.77 -0.31
C GLY A 94 -1.20 1.82 -1.34
N LEU A 95 -1.04 2.60 -2.42
CA LEU A 95 -2.00 2.63 -3.52
C LEU A 95 -1.98 1.37 -4.38
N LEU A 96 -0.79 0.81 -4.64
CA LEU A 96 -0.67 -0.50 -5.30
C LEU A 96 -1.29 -1.60 -4.43
N ALA A 97 -1.07 -1.58 -3.11
CA ALA A 97 -1.70 -2.52 -2.19
C ALA A 97 -3.23 -2.49 -2.29
N PHE A 98 -3.82 -1.28 -2.28
CA PHE A 98 -5.26 -1.11 -2.48
C PHE A 98 -5.72 -1.59 -3.86
N PHE A 99 -4.96 -1.29 -4.91
CA PHE A 99 -5.25 -1.78 -6.26
C PHE A 99 -5.29 -3.32 -6.32
N TYR A 100 -4.29 -4.00 -5.74
CA TYR A 100 -4.27 -5.46 -5.68
C TYR A 100 -5.37 -6.03 -4.79
N ALA A 101 -5.74 -5.35 -3.70
CA ALA A 101 -6.88 -5.75 -2.87
C ALA A 101 -8.21 -5.67 -3.65
N CYS A 102 -8.41 -4.62 -4.46
CA CYS A 102 -9.54 -4.53 -5.37
C CYS A 102 -9.51 -5.64 -6.43
N ALA A 103 -8.35 -5.90 -7.04
CA ALA A 103 -8.21 -6.97 -8.04
C ALA A 103 -8.51 -8.36 -7.43
N HIS A 104 -8.03 -8.61 -6.20
CA HIS A 104 -8.33 -9.82 -5.45
C HIS A 104 -9.84 -9.97 -5.20
N PHE A 105 -10.49 -8.94 -4.64
CA PHE A 105 -11.92 -8.97 -4.38
C PHE A 105 -12.75 -9.09 -5.67
N LEU A 106 -12.37 -8.40 -6.74
CA LEU A 106 -13.05 -8.50 -8.02
C LEU A 106 -12.87 -9.88 -8.66
N THR A 107 -11.71 -10.52 -8.49
CA THR A 107 -11.51 -11.90 -8.95
C THR A 107 -12.43 -12.85 -8.19
N TYR A 108 -12.55 -12.67 -6.86
CA TYR A 108 -13.50 -13.44 -6.05
C TYR A 108 -14.95 -13.18 -6.50
N ALA A 109 -15.38 -11.93 -6.54
CA ALA A 109 -16.76 -11.59 -6.83
C ALA A 109 -17.17 -11.92 -8.28
N LEU A 110 -16.32 -11.64 -9.28
CA LEU A 110 -16.64 -11.82 -10.70
C LEU A 110 -16.35 -13.22 -11.22
N VAL A 111 -15.20 -13.80 -10.83
CA VAL A 111 -14.68 -15.03 -11.45
C VAL A 111 -15.02 -16.25 -10.61
N ASP A 112 -14.83 -16.17 -9.29
CA ASP A 112 -15.09 -17.29 -8.38
C ASP A 112 -16.59 -17.44 -8.09
N GLN A 113 -17.26 -16.33 -7.75
CA GLN A 113 -18.68 -16.31 -7.36
C GLN A 113 -19.64 -15.99 -8.50
N GLY A 114 -19.13 -15.60 -9.69
CA GLY A 114 -19.96 -15.29 -10.85
C GLY A 114 -20.95 -14.14 -10.64
N LEU A 115 -20.67 -13.22 -9.71
CA LEU A 115 -21.58 -12.16 -9.23
C LEU A 115 -22.88 -12.65 -8.58
N ASP A 116 -22.93 -13.89 -8.07
CA ASP A 116 -24.02 -14.31 -7.21
C ASP A 116 -23.96 -13.54 -5.88
N VAL A 117 -24.73 -12.45 -5.81
CA VAL A 117 -24.78 -11.56 -4.64
C VAL A 117 -25.23 -12.31 -3.38
N ARG A 118 -26.09 -13.32 -3.52
CA ARG A 118 -26.56 -14.09 -2.37
C ARG A 118 -25.44 -14.96 -1.82
N ALA A 119 -24.72 -15.67 -2.70
CA ALA A 119 -23.56 -16.47 -2.32
C ALA A 119 -22.46 -15.59 -1.70
N ILE A 120 -22.17 -14.43 -2.30
CA ILE A 120 -21.17 -13.48 -1.78
C ILE A 120 -21.52 -13.01 -0.37
N ILE A 121 -22.79 -12.64 -0.12
CA ILE A 121 -23.23 -12.19 1.21
C ILE A 121 -23.09 -13.33 2.21
N GLU A 122 -23.57 -14.53 1.87
CA GLU A 122 -23.48 -15.72 2.72
C GLU A 122 -22.03 -16.05 3.08
N ASP A 123 -21.13 -16.08 2.09
CA ASP A 123 -19.70 -16.32 2.33
C ASP A 123 -19.06 -15.25 3.23
N ILE A 124 -19.40 -13.97 3.03
CA ILE A 124 -18.89 -12.87 3.87
C ILE A 124 -19.41 -12.98 5.31
N THR A 125 -20.67 -13.37 5.52
CA THR A 125 -21.26 -13.42 6.88
C THR A 125 -20.91 -14.69 7.63
N GLU A 126 -20.80 -15.82 6.93
CA GLU A 126 -20.60 -17.14 7.55
C GLU A 126 -19.12 -17.49 7.73
N ARG A 127 -18.19 -16.85 6.99
CA ARG A 127 -16.76 -17.17 7.05
C ARG A 127 -15.96 -16.01 7.66
N PRO A 128 -15.49 -16.14 8.92
CA PRO A 128 -14.78 -15.07 9.61
C PRO A 128 -13.53 -14.55 8.88
N PHE A 129 -12.80 -15.42 8.18
CA PHE A 129 -11.63 -15.00 7.41
C PHE A 129 -12.03 -14.14 6.21
N ILE A 130 -13.10 -14.46 5.48
CA ILE A 130 -13.61 -13.63 4.36
C ILE A 130 -14.09 -12.29 4.89
N LEU A 131 -14.82 -12.29 6.01
CA LEU A 131 -15.24 -11.05 6.68
C LEU A 131 -14.03 -10.17 7.02
N ALA A 132 -12.95 -10.74 7.57
CA ALA A 132 -11.73 -10.01 7.88
C ALA A 132 -11.14 -9.32 6.64
N GLY A 133 -11.04 -10.06 5.51
CA GLY A 133 -10.56 -9.51 4.23
C GLY A 133 -11.46 -8.40 3.69
N PHE A 134 -12.77 -8.58 3.75
CA PHE A 134 -13.75 -7.58 3.31
C PHE A 134 -13.68 -6.30 4.16
N VAL A 135 -13.61 -6.43 5.49
CA VAL A 135 -13.43 -5.28 6.39
C VAL A 135 -12.09 -4.59 6.12
N ALA A 136 -11.01 -5.34 5.88
CA ALA A 136 -9.71 -4.75 5.53
C ALA A 136 -9.82 -3.91 4.25
N LEU A 137 -10.49 -4.41 3.21
CA LEU A 137 -10.76 -3.68 1.96
C LEU A 137 -11.53 -2.38 2.24
N LEU A 138 -12.62 -2.44 3.02
CA LEU A 138 -13.41 -1.26 3.38
C LEU A 138 -12.59 -0.21 4.13
N LEU A 139 -11.66 -0.62 5.00
CA LEU A 139 -10.76 0.30 5.69
C LEU A 139 -9.74 0.95 4.74
N LEU A 140 -9.33 0.26 3.67
CA LEU A 140 -8.39 0.81 2.69
C LEU A 140 -9.04 1.85 1.75
N VAL A 141 -10.35 1.76 1.48
CA VAL A 141 -11.09 2.70 0.62
C VAL A 141 -10.89 4.18 1.02
N PRO A 142 -11.16 4.61 2.28
CA PRO A 142 -10.98 6.00 2.67
C PRO A 142 -9.50 6.43 2.67
N LEU A 143 -8.56 5.51 2.88
CA LEU A 143 -7.12 5.78 2.81
C LEU A 143 -6.69 6.10 1.38
N ALA A 144 -7.14 5.29 0.41
CA ALA A 144 -6.88 5.52 -1.00
C ALA A 144 -7.50 6.86 -1.46
N ALA A 145 -8.77 7.10 -1.11
CA ALA A 145 -9.50 8.33 -1.45
C ALA A 145 -8.83 9.60 -0.87
N THR A 146 -8.20 9.49 0.30
CA THR A 146 -7.56 10.63 0.99
C THR A 146 -6.04 10.69 0.81
N SER A 147 -5.48 9.93 -0.14
CA SER A 147 -4.04 9.87 -0.42
C SER A 147 -3.47 11.11 -1.15
N THR A 148 -4.30 12.09 -1.52
CA THR A 148 -3.87 13.28 -2.28
C THR A 148 -3.43 14.43 -1.37
N ALA A 149 -2.52 15.28 -1.87
CA ALA A 149 -2.09 16.49 -1.14
C ALA A 149 -3.27 17.45 -0.88
N ARG A 150 -4.27 17.47 -1.78
CA ARG A 150 -5.51 18.23 -1.62
C ARG A 150 -6.29 17.75 -0.39
N MET A 151 -6.40 16.44 -0.19
CA MET A 151 -7.11 15.90 0.97
C MET A 151 -6.37 16.08 2.29
N LEU A 152 -5.04 16.00 2.28
CA LEU A 152 -4.23 16.37 3.44
C LEU A 152 -4.50 17.82 3.88
N LYS A 153 -4.57 18.75 2.93
CA LYS A 153 -4.89 20.17 3.20
C LYS A 153 -6.33 20.34 3.71
N ARG A 154 -7.30 19.67 3.08
CA ARG A 154 -8.74 19.76 3.45
C ARG A 154 -9.06 19.18 4.83
N LEU A 155 -8.51 18.02 5.17
CA LEU A 155 -8.78 17.35 6.46
C LEU A 155 -7.94 17.90 7.61
N GLY A 156 -6.81 18.52 7.30
CA GLY A 156 -5.79 18.87 8.28
C GLY A 156 -4.95 17.67 8.71
N ALA A 157 -3.69 17.92 9.06
CA ALA A 157 -2.69 16.88 9.31
C ALA A 157 -3.09 15.91 10.45
N ALA A 158 -3.72 16.40 11.52
CA ALA A 158 -4.10 15.58 12.67
C ALA A 158 -5.17 14.53 12.32
N ARG A 159 -6.28 14.96 11.69
CA ARG A 159 -7.38 14.08 11.27
C ARG A 159 -6.93 13.12 10.18
N TRP A 160 -6.17 13.61 9.20
CA TRP A 160 -5.60 12.77 8.14
C TRP A 160 -4.70 11.66 8.70
N LYS A 161 -3.82 11.98 9.67
CA LYS A 161 -2.97 10.98 10.34
C LYS A 161 -3.81 9.97 11.12
N ARG A 162 -4.86 10.41 11.84
CA ARG A 162 -5.76 9.50 12.57
C ARG A 162 -6.45 8.53 11.62
N LEU A 163 -6.97 9.02 10.50
CA LEU A 163 -7.57 8.18 9.46
C LEU A 163 -6.56 7.16 8.93
N HIS A 164 -5.35 7.59 8.56
CA HIS A 164 -4.35 6.70 7.98
C HIS A 164 -3.77 5.67 8.96
N ARG A 165 -4.05 5.77 10.27
CA ARG A 165 -3.73 4.68 11.22
C ARG A 165 -4.57 3.43 10.99
N LEU A 166 -5.71 3.52 10.29
CA LEU A 166 -6.47 2.34 9.89
C LEU A 166 -5.66 1.38 9.02
N ALA A 167 -4.58 1.83 8.37
CA ALA A 167 -3.68 0.96 7.62
C ALA A 167 -3.08 -0.15 8.48
N TYR A 168 -2.82 0.10 9.77
CA TYR A 168 -2.33 -0.94 10.69
C TYR A 168 -3.40 -1.99 10.97
N VAL A 169 -4.65 -1.56 11.16
CA VAL A 169 -5.80 -2.47 11.35
C VAL A 169 -6.03 -3.29 10.10
N ALA A 170 -6.02 -2.65 8.93
CA ALA A 170 -6.16 -3.34 7.64
C ALA A 170 -5.04 -4.36 7.41
N ALA A 171 -3.80 -4.07 7.82
CA ALA A 171 -2.70 -5.03 7.71
C ALA A 171 -2.90 -6.25 8.62
N VAL A 172 -3.34 -6.04 9.87
CA VAL A 172 -3.64 -7.15 10.80
C VAL A 172 -4.79 -8.01 10.27
N LEU A 173 -5.87 -7.39 9.80
CA LEU A 173 -6.99 -8.09 9.19
C LEU A 173 -6.58 -8.83 7.91
N GLY A 174 -5.70 -8.23 7.09
CA GLY A 174 -5.16 -8.88 5.90
C GLY A 174 -4.32 -10.11 6.20
N VAL A 175 -3.59 -10.14 7.33
CA VAL A 175 -2.90 -11.34 7.81
C VAL A 175 -3.90 -12.38 8.31
N ALA A 176 -4.92 -11.97 9.06
CA ALA A 176 -5.95 -12.90 9.57
C ALA A 176 -6.86 -13.49 8.49
N HIS A 177 -6.96 -12.82 7.34
CA HIS A 177 -7.69 -13.28 6.16
C HIS A 177 -6.94 -14.36 5.37
N PHE A 178 -5.61 -14.37 5.47
CA PHE A 178 -4.71 -15.30 4.78
C PHE A 178 -4.71 -16.69 5.42
#